data_AF-A0A1H7ZCQ7-F1
#
_entry.id   AF-A0A1H7ZCQ7-F1
#
_cell.length_a   1.000
_cell.length_b   1.000
_cell.length_c   1.000
_cell.angle_alpha   90.00
_cell.angle_beta   90.00
_cell.angle_gamma   90.00
#
_symmetry.space_group_name_H-M   'P 1'
#
loop_
_entity.id
_entity.type
_entity.pdbx_description
1 polymer ?
#
loop_
_entity_poly.entity_id
_entity_poly.type
_entity_poly.pdbx_seq_one_letter_code
_entity_poly.pdbx_strand_id
1 'polypeptide(L)'
;MKKIFLITLILFFTCSKSAVKKQDLHNIIKGYIEYISKKRKIDNKKEILAVTFHDQTKEKSEYSIDIAFFKPEYMEDIQYKNVYIFEGYKLILPDNKCKSIEKMFKKVAYENFNQKKTIVNYDFENWHVVLNKKDEITFLSPIPISGCMKSILMSKKLNFSDSYEDITFSNSSPDCS
;
A
#
# COMPACT_ATOMS: atom_id res chain seq x y z
N MET A 1 46.85 -29.53 -20.16
CA MET A 1 47.04 -28.17 -19.62
C MET A 1 45.75 -27.38 -19.85
N LYS A 2 45.01 -27.10 -18.77
CA LYS A 2 43.71 -26.41 -18.78
C LYS A 2 43.92 -24.93 -19.13
N LYS A 3 43.27 -24.41 -20.16
CA LYS A 3 43.15 -22.96 -20.39
C LYS A 3 41.73 -22.52 -20.04
N ILE A 4 41.68 -21.48 -19.24
CA ILE A 4 40.55 -20.94 -18.49
C ILE A 4 39.55 -20.29 -19.45
N PHE A 5 38.28 -20.68 -19.37
CA PHE A 5 37.18 -19.95 -19.99
C PHE A 5 36.91 -18.68 -19.16
N LEU A 6 37.23 -17.52 -19.73
CA LEU A 6 36.87 -16.22 -19.17
C LEU A 6 35.38 -15.98 -19.44
N ILE A 7 34.54 -16.22 -18.44
CA ILE A 7 33.11 -15.87 -18.51
C ILE A 7 33.00 -14.38 -18.16
N THR A 8 32.88 -13.53 -19.17
CA THR A 8 32.44 -12.13 -19.00
C THR A 8 30.98 -12.12 -18.54
N LEU A 9 30.77 -11.93 -17.24
CA LEU A 9 29.47 -11.68 -16.64
C LEU A 9 29.01 -10.26 -17.03
N ILE A 10 28.34 -10.12 -18.16
CA ILE A 10 27.67 -8.88 -18.54
C ILE A 10 26.45 -8.73 -17.63
N LEU A 11 26.64 -8.07 -16.48
CA LEU A 11 25.56 -7.56 -15.65
C LEU A 11 24.85 -6.46 -16.45
N PHE A 12 23.86 -6.84 -17.24
CA PHE A 12 22.84 -5.93 -17.73
C PHE A 12 22.04 -5.42 -16.53
N PHE A 13 22.57 -4.44 -15.81
CA PHE A 13 21.76 -3.57 -14.97
C PHE A 13 20.90 -2.72 -15.90
N THR A 14 19.84 -3.31 -16.44
CA THR A 14 18.72 -2.55 -16.97
C THR A 14 18.11 -1.83 -15.78
N CYS A 15 18.53 -0.58 -15.58
CA CYS A 15 17.83 0.38 -14.74
C CYS A 15 16.48 0.64 -15.43
N SER A 16 15.52 -0.26 -15.17
CA SER A 16 14.19 -0.23 -15.73
C SER A 16 13.25 0.32 -14.67
N LYS A 17 12.47 1.34 -15.07
CA LYS A 17 11.36 2.00 -14.36
C LYS A 17 11.02 1.34 -13.01
N SER A 18 11.18 2.09 -11.93
CA SER A 18 10.60 1.79 -10.61
C SER A 18 9.08 1.61 -10.77
N ALA A 19 8.68 0.39 -11.08
CA ALA A 19 7.36 -0.11 -10.78
C ALA A 19 7.54 -0.81 -9.44
N VAL A 20 6.75 -0.40 -8.44
CA VAL A 20 6.72 -1.06 -7.12
C VAL A 20 6.74 -2.57 -7.33
N LYS A 21 7.62 -3.27 -6.61
CA LYS A 21 7.61 -4.72 -6.66
C LYS A 21 6.25 -5.20 -6.15
N LYS A 22 5.61 -6.06 -6.94
CA LYS A 22 4.30 -6.64 -6.60
C LYS A 22 4.25 -7.18 -5.16
N GLN A 23 5.34 -7.85 -4.73
CA GLN A 23 5.45 -8.41 -3.39
C GLN A 23 5.44 -7.33 -2.31
N ASP A 24 6.13 -6.21 -2.53
CA ASP A 24 6.24 -5.13 -1.56
C ASP A 24 4.90 -4.42 -1.40
N LEU A 25 4.20 -4.11 -2.50
CA LEU A 25 2.84 -3.58 -2.45
C LEU A 25 1.89 -4.54 -1.70
N HIS A 26 1.94 -5.83 -2.00
CA HIS A 26 1.13 -6.83 -1.30
C HIS A 26 1.45 -6.90 0.19
N ASN A 27 2.71 -6.80 0.57
CA ASN A 27 3.15 -6.79 1.96
C ASN A 27 2.68 -5.54 2.71
N ILE A 28 2.72 -4.36 2.07
CA ILE A 28 2.20 -3.12 2.65
C ILE A 28 0.70 -3.26 2.92
N ILE A 29 -0.07 -3.72 1.93
CA ILE A 29 -1.51 -3.92 2.08
C ILE A 29 -1.84 -4.96 3.16
N LYS A 30 -1.10 -6.07 3.22
CA LYS A 30 -1.23 -7.05 4.31
C LYS A 30 -0.92 -6.45 5.67
N GLY A 31 0.03 -5.52 5.75
CA GLY A 31 0.36 -4.80 6.98
C GLY A 31 -0.82 -3.98 7.48
N TYR A 32 -1.43 -3.21 6.58
CA TYR A 32 -2.62 -2.45 6.90
C TYR A 32 -3.79 -3.34 7.35
N ILE A 33 -4.07 -4.43 6.62
CA ILE A 33 -5.14 -5.38 6.97
C ILE A 33 -4.90 -5.98 8.36
N GLU A 34 -3.66 -6.38 8.67
CA GLU A 34 -3.29 -6.91 9.99
C GLU A 34 -3.55 -5.87 11.09
N TYR A 35 -3.13 -4.63 10.88
CA TYR A 35 -3.35 -3.53 11.83
C TYR A 35 -4.84 -3.32 12.12
N ILE A 36 -5.66 -3.14 11.09
CA ILE A 36 -7.10 -2.91 11.28
C ILE A 36 -7.78 -4.14 11.90
N SER A 37 -7.36 -5.35 11.53
CA SER A 37 -7.94 -6.60 12.07
C SER A 37 -7.68 -6.78 13.57
N LYS A 38 -6.60 -6.21 14.11
CA LYS A 38 -6.33 -6.19 15.56
C LYS A 38 -7.26 -5.22 16.29
N LYS A 39 -7.59 -4.09 15.66
CA LYS A 39 -8.44 -3.06 16.27
C LYS A 39 -9.93 -3.36 16.17
N ARG A 40 -10.37 -3.96 15.06
CA ARG A 40 -11.79 -4.26 14.82
C ARG A 40 -11.98 -5.42 13.86
N LYS A 41 -13.15 -6.05 13.96
CA LYS A 41 -13.61 -7.01 12.95
C LYS A 41 -13.94 -6.26 11.65
N ILE A 42 -13.31 -6.67 10.56
CA ILE A 42 -13.60 -6.19 9.20
C ILE A 42 -14.70 -7.06 8.60
N ASP A 43 -15.80 -6.46 8.15
CA ASP A 43 -16.86 -7.18 7.42
C ASP A 43 -16.54 -7.21 5.93
N ASN A 44 -15.99 -8.33 5.45
CA ASN A 44 -15.59 -8.49 4.05
C ASN A 44 -16.76 -8.44 3.04
N LYS A 45 -18.03 -8.48 3.50
CA LYS A 45 -19.20 -8.29 2.65
C LYS A 45 -19.63 -6.84 2.56
N LYS A 46 -19.31 -6.02 3.56
CA LYS A 46 -19.78 -4.63 3.69
C LYS A 46 -18.67 -3.58 3.59
N GLU A 47 -17.41 -4.00 3.67
CA GLU A 47 -16.26 -3.11 3.61
C GLU A 47 -15.39 -3.42 2.39
N ILE A 48 -14.94 -2.36 1.73
CA ILE A 48 -14.17 -2.36 0.50
C ILE A 48 -12.79 -1.79 0.81
N LEU A 49 -11.76 -2.50 0.39
CA LEU A 49 -10.38 -2.06 0.49
C LEU A 49 -10.09 -1.11 -0.68
N ALA A 50 -9.76 0.15 -0.41
CA ALA A 50 -9.28 1.07 -1.41
C ALA A 50 -7.76 1.18 -1.32
N VAL A 51 -7.10 1.13 -2.47
CA VAL A 51 -5.66 1.36 -2.59
C VAL A 51 -5.40 2.41 -3.66
N THR A 52 -4.78 3.52 -3.31
CA THR A 52 -4.27 4.48 -4.28
C THR A 52 -2.76 4.36 -4.42
N PHE A 53 -2.28 4.72 -5.60
CA PHE A 53 -0.86 4.73 -5.91
C PHE A 53 -0.53 6.05 -6.59
N HIS A 54 0.31 6.84 -5.93
CA HIS A 54 0.74 8.14 -6.44
C HIS A 54 2.21 8.07 -6.82
N ASP A 55 2.45 7.93 -8.13
CA ASP A 55 3.80 7.99 -8.70
C ASP A 55 4.27 9.45 -8.78
N GLN A 56 5.24 9.82 -7.95
CA GLN A 56 5.93 11.11 -7.97
C GLN A 56 7.40 10.94 -8.37
N THR A 57 7.78 9.78 -8.95
CA THR A 57 9.18 9.42 -9.15
C THR A 57 9.92 10.35 -10.11
N LYS A 58 9.19 10.97 -11.04
CA LYS A 58 9.74 11.97 -11.97
C LYS A 58 10.13 13.29 -11.30
N GLU A 59 9.44 13.67 -10.23
CA GLU A 59 9.60 14.98 -9.58
C GLU A 59 10.41 14.88 -8.28
N LYS A 60 10.15 13.83 -7.49
CA LYS A 60 10.70 13.65 -6.14
C LYS A 60 11.49 12.36 -5.96
N SER A 61 11.60 11.53 -7.00
CA SER A 61 12.20 10.18 -6.89
C SER A 61 11.50 9.27 -5.87
N GLU A 62 10.21 9.51 -5.62
CA GLU A 62 9.38 8.81 -4.63
C GLU A 62 8.03 8.42 -5.21
N TYR A 63 7.37 7.47 -4.57
CA TYR A 63 5.96 7.17 -4.79
C TYR A 63 5.29 6.93 -3.44
N SER A 64 3.97 7.09 -3.39
CA SER A 64 3.19 6.79 -2.19
C SER A 64 2.05 5.82 -2.46
N ILE A 65 1.66 5.12 -1.41
CA ILE A 65 0.55 4.19 -1.37
C ILE A 65 -0.35 4.60 -0.23
N ASP A 66 -1.62 4.87 -0.53
CA ASP A 66 -2.64 5.07 0.49
C ASP A 66 -3.61 3.90 0.53
N ILE A 67 -3.98 3.49 1.74
CA ILE A 67 -4.78 2.28 1.97
C ILE A 67 -5.82 2.57 3.03
N ALA A 68 -7.08 2.27 2.73
CA ALA A 68 -8.16 2.37 3.70
C ALA A 68 -9.30 1.38 3.41
N PHE A 69 -10.01 0.97 4.47
CA PHE A 69 -11.31 0.31 4.34
C PHE A 69 -12.44 1.33 4.34
N PHE A 70 -13.37 1.19 3.39
CA PHE A 70 -14.56 2.01 3.25
C PHE A 70 -15.82 1.16 3.28
N LYS A 71 -16.90 1.68 3.84
CA LYS A 71 -18.23 1.11 3.61
C LYS A 71 -18.87 1.81 2.42
N PRO A 72 -19.51 1.08 1.48
CA PRO A 72 -20.22 1.67 0.33
C PRO A 72 -21.21 2.78 0.71
N GLU A 73 -21.84 2.68 1.87
CA GLU A 73 -22.77 3.71 2.40
C GLU A 73 -22.12 5.07 2.70
N TYR A 74 -20.78 5.17 2.69
CA TYR A 74 -20.04 6.42 2.85
C TYR A 74 -19.34 6.87 1.56
N MET A 75 -19.44 6.09 0.48
CA MET A 75 -18.77 6.38 -0.78
C MET A 75 -19.72 7.14 -1.72
N GLU A 76 -19.27 8.29 -2.21
CA GLU A 76 -19.97 9.15 -3.17
C GLU A 76 -18.98 9.63 -4.21
N ASP A 77 -19.35 9.54 -5.49
CA ASP A 77 -18.58 10.00 -6.65
C ASP A 77 -17.10 9.52 -6.71
N ILE A 78 -16.79 8.40 -6.05
CA ILE A 78 -15.47 7.77 -6.15
C ILE A 78 -15.35 7.09 -7.51
N GLN A 79 -14.40 7.56 -8.32
CA GLN A 79 -14.16 7.04 -9.65
C GLN A 79 -13.28 5.79 -9.61
N TYR A 80 -13.81 4.62 -9.99
CA TYR A 80 -13.02 3.41 -10.20
C TYR A 80 -13.60 2.57 -11.34
N LYS A 81 -12.74 1.86 -12.07
CA LYS A 81 -13.15 1.13 -13.29
C LYS A 81 -13.40 -0.35 -13.07
N ASN A 82 -12.67 -0.94 -12.13
CA ASN A 82 -12.62 -2.37 -11.94
C ASN A 82 -12.71 -2.67 -10.44
N VAL A 83 -13.28 -3.83 -10.13
CA VAL A 83 -13.24 -4.42 -8.79
C VAL A 83 -12.27 -5.59 -8.84
N TYR A 84 -11.49 -5.73 -7.77
CA TYR A 84 -10.52 -6.78 -7.58
C TYR A 84 -10.79 -7.53 -6.28
N ILE A 85 -10.04 -8.59 -6.04
CA ILE A 85 -10.00 -9.26 -4.75
C ILE A 85 -8.56 -9.37 -4.23
N PHE A 86 -8.39 -9.10 -2.95
CA PHE A 86 -7.13 -9.24 -2.24
C PHE A 86 -7.38 -9.76 -0.82
N GLU A 87 -6.77 -10.88 -0.46
CA GLU A 87 -6.94 -11.51 0.87
C GLU A 87 -8.41 -11.70 1.29
N GLY A 88 -9.29 -11.99 0.33
CA GLY A 88 -10.73 -12.19 0.56
C GLY A 88 -11.57 -10.90 0.63
N TYR A 89 -10.96 -9.72 0.51
CA TYR A 89 -11.65 -8.43 0.48
C TYR A 89 -11.84 -7.93 -0.95
N LYS A 90 -13.01 -7.35 -1.23
CA LYS A 90 -13.22 -6.57 -2.45
C LYS A 90 -12.29 -5.37 -2.41
N LEU A 91 -11.59 -5.13 -3.52
CA LEU A 91 -10.60 -4.06 -3.65
C LEU A 91 -10.95 -3.14 -4.82
N ILE A 92 -10.80 -1.84 -4.63
CA ILE A 92 -10.86 -0.84 -5.68
C ILE A 92 -9.59 -0.01 -5.76
N LEU A 93 -9.35 0.55 -6.94
CA LEU A 93 -8.25 1.45 -7.25
C LEU A 93 -8.85 2.77 -7.75
N PRO A 94 -9.09 3.77 -6.86
CA PRO A 94 -9.88 4.95 -7.18
C PRO A 94 -9.12 6.08 -7.91
N ASP A 95 -7.85 5.85 -8.29
CA ASP A 95 -7.04 6.81 -9.05
C ASP A 95 -6.70 6.23 -10.44
N ASN A 96 -6.77 7.07 -11.48
CA ASN A 96 -6.37 6.72 -12.84
C ASN A 96 -4.85 6.42 -12.97
N LYS A 97 -4.04 6.83 -11.98
CA LYS A 97 -2.62 6.53 -11.87
C LYS A 97 -2.34 5.09 -11.42
N CYS A 98 -3.34 4.38 -10.90
CA CYS A 98 -3.18 3.00 -10.44
C CYS A 98 -3.00 1.97 -11.57
N LYS A 99 -3.05 2.36 -12.85
CA LYS A 99 -2.85 1.47 -14.01
C LYS A 99 -1.57 0.62 -13.91
N SER A 100 -0.52 1.15 -13.29
CA SER A 100 0.75 0.45 -13.07
C SER A 100 0.62 -0.77 -12.15
N ILE A 101 -0.32 -0.73 -11.20
CA ILE A 101 -0.50 -1.76 -10.18
C ILE A 101 -1.74 -2.65 -10.43
N GLU A 102 -2.63 -2.31 -11.36
CA GLU A 102 -3.85 -3.09 -11.65
C GLU A 102 -3.56 -4.58 -11.91
N LYS A 103 -2.48 -4.89 -12.64
CA LYS A 103 -2.09 -6.27 -12.99
C LYS A 103 -1.61 -7.08 -11.79
N MET A 104 -1.42 -6.45 -10.64
CA MET A 104 -0.99 -7.11 -9.40
C MET A 104 -2.16 -7.78 -8.67
N PHE A 105 -3.41 -7.48 -9.05
CA PHE A 105 -4.61 -7.95 -8.38
C PHE A 105 -5.49 -8.80 -9.29
N LYS A 106 -6.23 -9.74 -8.71
CA LYS A 106 -7.19 -10.57 -9.44
C LYS A 106 -8.48 -9.79 -9.64
N LYS A 107 -8.85 -9.52 -10.89
CA LYS A 107 -10.10 -8.85 -11.25
C LYS A 107 -11.32 -9.75 -10.96
N VAL A 108 -12.42 -9.14 -10.53
CA VAL A 108 -13.73 -9.78 -10.34
C VAL A 108 -14.82 -9.00 -11.07
N ALA A 109 -16.07 -9.48 -10.97
CA ALA A 109 -17.22 -8.77 -11.53
C ALA A 109 -17.32 -7.35 -10.94
N TYR A 110 -17.68 -6.39 -11.79
CA TYR A 110 -17.87 -5.01 -11.35
C TYR A 110 -19.07 -4.90 -10.41
N GLU A 111 -18.94 -4.03 -9.42
CA GLU A 111 -19.99 -3.68 -8.47
C GLU A 111 -19.90 -2.17 -8.17
N ASN A 112 -21.05 -1.51 -8.08
CA ASN A 112 -21.12 -0.10 -7.72
C ASN A 112 -21.17 0.06 -6.20
N PHE A 113 -20.14 0.68 -5.63
CA PHE A 113 -19.95 0.94 -4.21
C PHE A 113 -20.28 2.39 -3.85
N ASN A 114 -20.53 3.27 -4.81
CA ASN A 114 -21.01 4.63 -4.52
C ASN A 114 -22.48 4.55 -4.08
N GLN A 115 -22.71 4.27 -2.80
CA GLN A 115 -24.02 3.99 -2.22
C GLN A 115 -24.38 4.95 -1.09
N LYS A 116 -23.73 6.12 -1.02
CA LYS A 116 -24.01 7.12 0.02
C LYS A 116 -25.48 7.49 0.05
N LYS A 117 -26.09 7.35 1.23
CA LYS A 117 -27.50 7.70 1.49
C LYS A 117 -27.64 8.98 2.31
N THR A 118 -26.63 9.33 3.10
CA THR A 118 -26.62 10.48 4.00
C THR A 118 -25.21 11.05 4.15
N ILE A 119 -25.09 12.33 4.51
CA ILE A 119 -23.80 12.95 4.84
C ILE A 119 -23.42 12.50 6.24
N VAL A 120 -22.45 11.59 6.33
CA VAL A 120 -21.85 11.15 7.59
C VAL A 120 -20.38 11.54 7.57
N ASN A 121 -19.94 12.25 8.60
CA ASN A 121 -18.53 12.54 8.80
C ASN A 121 -17.92 11.31 9.49
N TYR A 122 -17.35 10.40 8.70
CA TYR A 122 -16.73 9.17 9.19
C TYR A 122 -15.21 9.31 9.13
N ASP A 123 -14.55 9.09 10.26
CA ASP A 123 -13.09 9.07 10.34
C ASP A 123 -12.59 7.70 9.85
N PHE A 124 -11.89 7.69 8.72
CA PHE A 124 -11.35 6.47 8.14
C PHE A 124 -9.90 6.31 8.58
N GLU A 125 -9.61 5.23 9.30
CA GLU A 125 -8.23 4.86 9.59
C GLU A 125 -7.51 4.46 8.31
N ASN A 126 -6.74 5.37 7.73
CA ASN A 126 -5.94 5.14 6.54
C ASN A 126 -4.46 4.98 6.90
N TRP A 127 -3.71 4.26 6.08
CA TRP A 127 -2.26 4.33 6.04
C TRP A 127 -1.82 5.09 4.81
N HIS A 128 -0.80 5.92 4.97
CA HIS A 128 -0.03 6.53 3.89
C HIS A 128 1.43 6.12 4.04
N VAL A 129 1.97 5.47 3.00
CA VAL A 129 3.34 4.93 2.98
C VAL A 129 4.08 5.54 1.80
N VAL A 130 5.19 6.23 2.07
CA VAL A 130 6.05 6.80 1.02
C VAL A 130 7.30 5.95 0.88
N LEU A 131 7.67 5.67 -0.36
CA LEU A 131 8.83 4.89 -0.73
C LEU A 131 9.68 5.65 -1.73
N ASN A 132 10.99 5.49 -1.62
CA ASN A 132 11.93 6.00 -2.62
C ASN A 132 12.00 5.06 -3.84
N LYS A 133 12.73 5.47 -4.88
CA LYS A 133 12.97 4.68 -6.11
C LYS A 133 13.62 3.30 -5.92
N LYS A 134 14.18 3.01 -4.73
CA LYS A 134 14.76 1.70 -4.37
C LYS A 134 13.76 0.79 -3.65
N ASP A 135 12.49 1.21 -3.53
CA ASP A 135 11.44 0.54 -2.76
C ASP A 135 11.74 0.50 -1.24
N GLU A 136 12.48 1.47 -0.73
CA GLU A 136 12.70 1.64 0.71
C GLU A 136 11.69 2.66 1.26
N ILE A 137 11.09 2.35 2.40
CA ILE A 137 10.14 3.24 3.08
C ILE A 137 10.90 4.45 3.64
N THR A 138 10.44 5.65 3.28
CA THR A 138 11.00 6.94 3.75
C THR A 138 10.06 7.66 4.72
N PHE A 139 8.75 7.39 4.66
CA PHE A 139 7.77 8.03 5.54
C PHE A 139 6.54 7.16 5.77
N LEU A 140 5.96 7.28 6.97
CA LEU A 140 4.74 6.61 7.40
C LEU A 140 3.79 7.59 8.08
N SER A 141 2.52 7.54 7.70
CA SER A 141 1.44 8.30 8.32
C SER A 141 0.20 7.43 8.51
N PRO A 142 -0.57 7.61 9.60
CA PRO A 142 -0.47 8.71 10.59
C PRO A 142 0.71 8.58 11.57
N ILE A 143 1.38 9.71 11.82
CA ILE A 143 2.59 9.79 12.65
C ILE A 143 2.41 9.16 14.05
N PRO A 144 1.29 9.37 14.77
CA PRO A 144 1.08 8.77 16.10
C PRO A 144 1.17 7.24 16.16
N ILE A 145 0.93 6.54 15.05
CA ILE A 145 1.01 5.07 14.98
C ILE A 145 2.18 4.57 14.11
N SER A 146 3.04 5.47 13.63
CA SER A 146 4.13 5.16 12.69
C SER A 146 5.10 4.09 13.20
N GLY A 147 5.38 4.04 14.51
CA GLY A 147 6.18 2.97 15.12
C GLY A 147 5.51 1.58 15.05
N CYS A 148 4.17 1.55 15.19
CA CYS A 148 3.38 0.33 15.01
C CYS A 148 3.43 -0.14 13.56
N MET A 149 3.17 0.79 12.64
CA MET A 149 3.25 0.57 11.20
C MET A 149 4.63 0.02 10.82
N LYS A 150 5.71 0.65 11.30
CA LYS A 150 7.09 0.23 11.06
C LYS A 150 7.34 -1.19 11.52
N SER A 151 6.95 -1.52 12.76
CA SER A 151 7.12 -2.87 13.30
C SER A 151 6.41 -3.93 12.45
N ILE A 152 5.16 -3.66 12.04
CA ILE A 152 4.38 -4.55 11.17
C ILE A 152 5.06 -4.69 9.81
N LEU A 153 5.47 -3.59 9.18
CA LEU A 153 6.07 -3.59 7.84
C LEU A 153 7.45 -4.26 7.82
N MET A 154 8.26 -4.07 8.86
CA MET A 154 9.54 -4.78 9.06
C MET A 154 9.32 -6.29 9.21
N SER A 155 8.30 -6.73 9.97
CA SER A 155 7.97 -8.15 10.08
C SER A 155 7.61 -8.78 8.73
N LYS A 156 7.18 -7.96 7.76
CA LYS A 156 6.86 -8.35 6.38
C LYS A 156 8.02 -8.14 5.40
N LYS A 157 9.24 -7.97 5.91
CA LYS A 157 10.49 -7.87 5.14
C LYS A 157 10.56 -6.64 4.22
N LEU A 158 9.86 -5.56 4.58
CA LEU A 158 10.02 -4.27 3.89
C LEU A 158 11.21 -3.51 4.47
N ASN A 159 11.96 -2.87 3.57
CA ASN A 159 13.15 -2.12 3.95
C ASN A 159 12.79 -0.67 4.27
N PHE A 160 13.51 -0.09 5.22
CA PHE A 160 13.44 1.31 5.58
C PHE A 160 14.71 1.99 5.12
N SER A 161 14.58 3.20 4.57
CA SER A 161 15.75 3.96 4.12
C SER A 161 16.53 4.49 5.32
N ASP A 162 17.83 4.71 5.15
CA ASP A 162 18.66 5.35 6.19
C ASP A 162 18.19 6.78 6.53
N SER A 163 17.44 7.40 5.63
CA SER A 163 16.80 8.70 5.83
C SER A 163 15.43 8.63 6.52
N TYR A 164 14.96 7.44 6.90
CA TYR A 164 13.69 7.31 7.63
C TYR A 164 13.84 7.87 9.05
N GLU A 165 13.09 8.91 9.36
CA GLU A 165 13.03 9.47 10.71
C GLU A 165 11.90 8.81 11.51
N ASP A 166 12.24 8.23 12.66
CA ASP A 166 11.26 7.67 13.58
C ASP A 166 10.66 8.80 14.44
N ILE A 167 9.62 9.43 13.92
CA ILE A 167 8.94 10.56 14.58
C ILE A 167 7.81 10.03 15.49
N THR A 168 8.06 8.95 16.22
CA THR A 168 7.11 8.46 17.21
C THR A 168 7.08 9.42 18.39
N PHE A 169 5.91 10.00 18.67
CA PHE A 169 5.72 10.78 19.89
C PHE A 169 5.91 9.84 21.09
N SER A 170 6.59 10.32 22.14
CA SER A 170 7.04 9.56 23.32
C SER A 170 5.93 8.87 24.13
N ASN A 171 4.67 9.05 23.75
CA ASN A 171 3.56 8.20 24.17
C ASN A 171 3.33 7.18 23.06
N SER A 172 4.00 6.03 23.15
CA SER A 172 3.68 4.85 22.36
C SER A 172 2.16 4.66 22.43
N SER A 173 1.46 4.83 21.30
CA SER A 173 0.02 4.59 21.29
C SER A 173 -0.20 3.15 21.77
N PRO A 174 -1.10 2.90 22.73
CA PRO A 174 -1.46 1.56 23.16
C PRO A 174 -2.02 0.69 22.00
N ASP A 175 -2.30 1.30 20.84
CA ASP A 175 -2.92 0.72 19.64
C ASP A 175 -2.18 -0.46 18.96
N CYS A 176 -1.03 -0.89 19.46
CA CYS A 176 -0.42 -2.15 18.99
C CYS A 176 -0.82 -3.38 19.81
N SER A 177 -1.59 -3.21 20.89
CA SER A 177 -2.01 -4.28 21.83
C SER A 177 -3.48 -4.62 21.67
#